data_AF-A0A1C6KP73-F1
#
_entry.id   AF-A0A1C6KP73-F1
#
_cell.length_a   1.000
_cell.length_b   1.000
_cell.length_c   1.000
_cell.angle_alpha   90.00
_cell.angle_beta   90.00
_cell.angle_gamma   90.00
#
_symmetry.space_group_name_H-M   'P 1'
#
loop_
_entity.id
_entity.type
_entity.pdbx_description
1 polymer ?
#
loop_
_entity_poly.entity_id
_entity_poly.type
_entity_poly.pdbx_seq_one_letter_code
_entity_poly.pdbx_strand_id
1 'polypeptide(L)'
;MYESRCGIACNSCDRKEEVGCKGCLNMELPFWGGECQVKSCCEKKGLHHCGECDDFPCEMEETMGTEMGYDPKPRLENCRKWKTNA
;
A
#
# COMPACT_ATOMS: atom_id res chain seq x y z
N MET A 1 -9.29 -1.86 10.23
CA MET A 1 -9.64 -2.27 8.84
C MET A 1 -8.67 -1.61 7.87
N TYR A 2 -8.12 -2.35 6.89
CA TYR A 2 -7.11 -1.87 5.92
C TYR A 2 -7.47 -2.31 4.49
N GLU A 3 -7.00 -1.59 3.48
CA GLU A 3 -7.37 -1.84 2.07
C GLU A 3 -6.20 -2.22 1.15
N SER A 4 -4.98 -1.93 1.59
CA SER A 4 -3.75 -2.27 0.88
C SER A 4 -2.59 -2.38 1.87
N ARG A 5 -1.44 -2.87 1.39
CA ARG A 5 -0.24 -2.97 2.22
C ARG A 5 0.44 -1.60 2.45
N CYS A 6 0.29 -0.66 1.52
CA CYS A 6 1.03 0.61 1.45
C CYS A 6 0.19 1.86 1.77
N GLY A 7 -1.03 1.71 2.32
CA GLY A 7 -1.85 2.86 2.68
C GLY A 7 -2.72 3.45 1.55
N ILE A 8 -2.61 2.96 0.32
CA ILE A 8 -3.52 3.34 -0.76
C ILE A 8 -4.93 2.82 -0.44
N ALA A 9 -5.92 3.71 -0.41
CA ALA A 9 -7.33 3.36 -0.26
C ALA A 9 -7.87 2.75 -1.57
N CYS A 10 -7.65 1.44 -1.76
CA CYS A 10 -8.03 0.74 -2.99
C CYS A 10 -9.54 0.77 -3.24
N ASN A 11 -10.39 0.89 -2.22
CA ASN A 11 -11.85 0.90 -2.40
C ASN A 11 -12.37 2.21 -2.98
N SER A 12 -11.62 3.31 -2.81
CA SER A 12 -11.94 4.63 -3.37
C SER A 12 -11.06 4.97 -4.58
N CYS A 13 -10.49 3.96 -5.25
CA CYS A 13 -9.62 4.18 -6.41
C CYS A 13 -10.42 4.03 -7.71
N ASP A 14 -10.75 5.16 -8.33
CA ASP A 14 -11.59 5.20 -9.54
C ASP A 14 -10.98 4.45 -10.73
N ARG A 15 -9.64 4.34 -10.78
CA ARG A 15 -8.95 3.63 -11.87
C ARG A 15 -9.04 2.11 -11.79
N LYS A 16 -9.53 1.52 -10.68
CA LYS A 16 -9.52 0.06 -10.50
C LYS A 16 -10.21 -0.67 -11.65
N GLU A 17 -11.38 -0.19 -12.05
CA GLU A 17 -12.18 -0.81 -13.09
C GLU A 17 -11.52 -0.66 -14.46
N GLU A 18 -11.02 0.54 -14.78
CA GLU A 18 -10.37 0.85 -16.07
C GLU A 18 -9.16 -0.03 -16.35
N VAL A 19 -8.36 -0.34 -15.33
CA VAL A 19 -7.14 -1.17 -15.47
C VAL A 19 -7.33 -2.63 -15.05
N GLY A 20 -8.57 -3.07 -14.79
CA GLY A 20 -8.86 -4.44 -14.34
C GLY A 20 -8.22 -4.81 -12.99
N CYS A 21 -7.90 -3.82 -12.15
CA CYS A 21 -7.29 -4.01 -10.84
C CYS A 21 -8.35 -4.45 -9.81
N LYS A 22 -8.14 -5.61 -9.19
CA LYS A 22 -9.01 -6.18 -8.15
C LYS A 22 -8.67 -5.70 -6.73
N GLY A 23 -7.61 -4.90 -6.60
CA GLY A 23 -7.14 -4.32 -5.33
C GLY A 23 -6.02 -5.13 -4.70
N CYS A 24 -5.18 -4.45 -3.92
CA CYS A 24 -3.92 -4.98 -3.39
C CYS A 24 -4.07 -6.30 -2.61
N LEU A 25 -5.15 -6.45 -1.85
CA LEU A 25 -5.39 -7.64 -1.03
C LEU A 25 -5.91 -8.86 -1.82
N ASN A 26 -6.44 -8.64 -3.03
CA ASN A 26 -7.06 -9.68 -3.86
C ASN A 26 -6.18 -10.09 -5.05
N MET A 27 -5.02 -9.47 -5.21
CA MET A 27 -4.12 -9.66 -6.34
C MET A 27 -2.78 -10.18 -5.85
N GLU A 28 -2.25 -11.22 -6.51
CA GLU A 28 -0.90 -11.70 -6.26
C GLU A 28 0.13 -10.68 -6.74
N LEU A 29 -0.05 -10.18 -7.96
CA LEU A 29 0.78 -9.16 -8.60
C LEU A 29 -0.03 -7.90 -8.93
N PRO A 30 0.58 -6.71 -8.84
CA PRO A 30 0.03 -5.47 -9.36
C PRO A 30 -0.43 -5.54 -10.82
N PHE A 31 -1.34 -4.64 -11.20
CA PHE A 31 -1.91 -4.60 -12.55
C PHE A 31 -0.87 -4.22 -13.62
N TRP A 32 0.22 -3.56 -13.22
CA TRP A 32 1.34 -3.19 -14.10
C TRP A 32 2.33 -4.35 -14.33
N GLY A 33 2.05 -5.55 -13.81
CA GLY A 33 2.79 -6.79 -14.11
C GLY A 33 4.12 -6.97 -13.39
N GLY A 34 4.65 -5.96 -12.68
CA GLY A 34 5.86 -6.06 -11.86
C GLY A 34 5.57 -6.35 -10.38
N GLU A 35 6.58 -6.77 -9.62
CA GLU A 35 6.46 -6.98 -8.17
C GLU A 35 6.29 -5.64 -7.42
N CYS A 36 5.40 -5.60 -6.43
CA CYS A 36 5.32 -4.48 -5.49
C CYS A 36 6.18 -4.78 -4.26
N GLN A 37 7.32 -4.10 -4.14
CA GLN A 37 8.27 -4.32 -3.03
C GLN A 37 7.64 -4.13 -1.66
N VAL A 38 6.76 -3.12 -1.51
CA VAL A 38 6.05 -2.87 -0.25
C VAL A 38 5.12 -4.04 0.11
N LYS A 39 4.34 -4.54 -0.86
CA LYS A 39 3.45 -5.68 -0.65
C LYS A 39 4.24 -6.90 -0.20
N SER A 40 5.30 -7.23 -0.94
CA SER A 40 6.18 -8.36 -0.65
C SER A 40 6.85 -8.23 0.72
N CYS A 41 7.23 -7.02 1.12
CA CYS A 41 7.81 -6.76 2.44
C CYS A 41 6.80 -7.05 3.57
N CYS A 42 5.59 -6.51 3.47
CA CYS A 42 4.53 -6.76 4.46
C CYS A 42 4.19 -8.25 4.57
N GLU A 43 4.02 -8.94 3.44
CA GLU A 43 3.67 -10.37 3.43
C GLU A 43 4.79 -11.25 3.98
N LYS A 44 6.06 -10.96 3.66
CA LYS A 44 7.22 -11.66 4.24
C LYS A 44 7.33 -11.45 5.75
N LYS A 45 6.98 -10.25 6.24
CA LYS A 45 6.97 -9.92 7.68
C LYS A 45 5.70 -10.38 8.40
N GLY A 46 4.71 -10.91 7.70
CA GLY A 46 3.41 -11.26 8.27
C GLY A 46 2.58 -10.06 8.73
N LEU A 47 2.85 -8.87 8.20
CA LEU A 47 2.15 -7.62 8.53
C LEU A 47 0.94 -7.42 7.61
N HIS A 48 -0.14 -6.89 8.16
CA HIS A 48 -1.31 -6.53 7.37
C HIS A 48 -1.06 -5.31 6.49
N HIS A 49 -0.32 -4.32 6.99
CA HIS A 49 0.06 -3.12 6.25
C HIS A 49 1.28 -2.45 6.88
N CYS A 50 1.91 -1.53 6.15
CA CYS A 50 3.14 -0.85 6.57
C CYS A 50 3.01 -0.13 7.92
N GLY A 51 1.83 0.41 8.24
CA GLY A 51 1.57 1.03 9.55
C GLY A 51 1.85 0.12 10.77
N GLU A 52 1.81 -1.20 10.62
CA GLU A 52 2.15 -2.16 11.69
C GLU A 52 3.66 -2.40 11.81
N CYS A 53 4.48 -1.95 10.86
CA CYS A 53 5.93 -2.11 10.90
C CYS A 53 6.56 -1.21 11.99
N ASP A 54 7.56 -1.73 12.70
CA ASP A 54 8.27 -0.97 13.74
C ASP A 54 9.07 0.20 13.16
N ASP A 55 9.65 0.00 11.97
CA ASP A 55 10.39 1.04 11.25
C ASP A 55 9.48 2.05 10.52
N PHE A 56 8.16 2.08 10.78
CA PHE A 56 7.22 2.88 9.99
C PHE A 56 7.27 4.39 10.29
N PRO A 57 7.36 5.27 9.27
CA PRO A 57 7.57 4.95 7.86
C PRO A 57 9.04 4.64 7.57
N CYS A 58 9.30 3.52 6.89
CA CYS A 58 10.65 3.19 6.42
C CYS A 58 10.87 3.81 5.04
N GLU A 59 12.13 3.96 4.62
CA GLU A 59 12.48 4.63 3.36
C GLU A 59 11.77 4.03 2.13
N MET A 60 11.68 2.69 2.04
CA MET A 60 10.96 2.00 0.96
C MET A 60 9.49 2.43 0.89
N GLU A 61 8.83 2.50 2.05
CA GLU A 61 7.45 2.95 2.11
C GLU A 61 7.39 4.47 1.89
N GLU A 62 8.24 5.29 2.46
CA GLU A 62 8.17 6.76 2.33
C GLU A 62 8.42 7.25 0.89
N THR A 63 9.32 6.59 0.15
CA THR A 63 9.73 7.03 -1.20
C THR A 63 8.91 6.39 -2.32
N MET A 64 8.03 5.42 -2.04
CA MET A 64 7.21 4.77 -3.06
C MET A 64 6.40 5.80 -3.88
N GLY A 65 6.69 5.87 -5.19
CA GLY A 65 6.00 6.71 -6.16
C GLY A 65 6.49 8.17 -6.25
N THR A 66 7.45 8.59 -5.43
CA THR A 66 7.93 10.00 -5.42
C THR A 66 8.60 10.39 -6.75
N GLU A 67 9.36 9.48 -7.36
CA GLU A 67 9.97 9.68 -8.69
C GLU A 67 8.94 9.88 -9.80
N MET A 68 7.72 9.36 -9.61
CA MET A 68 6.59 9.54 -10.53
C MET A 68 5.73 10.76 -10.18
N GLY A 69 6.15 11.56 -9.19
CA GLY A 69 5.46 12.77 -8.74
C GLY A 69 4.31 12.54 -7.75
N TYR A 70 4.21 11.35 -7.14
CA TYR A 70 3.17 11.07 -6.14
C TYR A 70 3.55 11.56 -4.74
N ASP A 71 2.61 12.23 -4.06
CA ASP A 71 2.75 12.61 -2.64
C ASP A 71 2.57 11.38 -1.73
N PRO A 72 3.56 11.03 -0.88
CA PRO A 72 3.42 9.91 0.05
C PRO A 72 2.49 10.21 1.23
N LYS A 73 2.26 11.48 1.58
CA LYS A 73 1.52 11.84 2.82
C LYS A 73 0.13 11.19 2.93
N PRO A 74 -0.74 11.22 1.90
CA PRO A 74 -2.09 10.67 2.03
C PRO A 74 -2.10 9.17 2.36
N ARG A 75 -1.21 8.39 1.74
CA ARG A 75 -1.14 6.95 2.00
C ARG A 75 -0.47 6.64 3.34
N LEU A 76 0.54 7.41 3.74
CA LEU A 76 1.15 7.26 5.07
C LEU A 76 0.15 7.59 6.19
N GLU A 77 -0.68 8.60 6.02
CA GLU A 77 -1.77 8.91 6.95
C GLU A 77 -2.78 7.78 7.07
N ASN A 78 -3.14 7.15 5.95
CA ASN A 78 -4.03 5.98 5.97
C ASN A 78 -3.40 4.81 6.74
N CYS A 79 -2.11 4.52 6.54
CA CYS A 79 -1.41 3.53 7.35
C CYS A 79 -1.45 3.83 8.85
N ARG A 80 -1.30 5.10 9.25
CA ARG A 80 -1.43 5.52 10.65
C ARG A 80 -2.85 5.29 11.18
N LYS A 81 -3.87 5.69 10.41
CA LYS A 81 -5.28 5.49 10.78
C LYS A 81 -5.63 4.01 10.90
N TRP A 82 -5.14 3.17 10.00
CA TRP A 82 -5.40 1.73 10.02
C TRP A 82 -4.74 1.04 11.21
N LYS A 83 -3.53 1.45 11.62
CA LYS A 83 -2.86 0.95 12.84
C LYS A 83 -3.69 1.20 14.10
N THR A 84 -4.27 2.40 14.24
CA THR A 84 -5.05 2.78 15.42
C THR A 84 -6.41 2.06 15.47
N ASN A 85 -6.91 1.62 14.32
CA ASN A 85 -8.21 0.96 14.16
C ASN A 85 -8.06 -0.55 13.85
N ALA A 86 -6.96 -1.16 14.27
CA ALA A 86 -6.62 -2.57 14.10
C ALA A 86 -6.96 -3.39 15.36
#